data_AF-A0AA47IMC3-F1
#
_entry.id   AF-A0AA47IMC3-F1
#
_cell.length_a   1.000
_cell.length_b   1.000
_cell.length_c   1.000
_cell.angle_alpha   90.00
_cell.angle_beta   90.00
_cell.angle_gamma   90.00
#
_symmetry.space_group_name_H-M   'P 1'
#
loop_
_entity.id
_entity.type
_entity.pdbx_description
1 polymer ?
#
loop_
_entity_poly.entity_id
_entity_poly.type
_entity_poly.pdbx_seq_one_letter_code
_entity_poly.pdbx_strand_id
1 'polypeptide(L)'
;MVDEKADVIINFPNYLFLKDENTSQNLIRIELKLSYNDMFRRNKKELGVLLDFQVLGETLAPAPYPYKDGFSYYFVRIGFVSALHL
;
A
#
# COMPACT_ATOMS: atom_id res chain seq x y z
N MET A 1 -10.01 -26.35 17.47
CA MET A 1 -9.10 -25.26 17.06
C MET A 1 -9.93 -24.34 16.21
N VAL A 2 -10.11 -23.09 16.63
CA VAL A 2 -10.74 -22.09 15.80
C VAL A 2 -9.65 -21.65 14.81
N ASP A 3 -9.89 -21.80 13.52
CA ASP A 3 -9.04 -21.19 12.50
C ASP A 3 -9.19 -19.67 12.63
N GLU A 4 -8.36 -19.06 13.48
CA GLU A 4 -8.33 -17.61 13.65
C GLU A 4 -7.80 -16.99 12.36
N LYS A 5 -8.72 -16.39 11.61
CA LYS A 5 -8.43 -15.63 10.40
C LYS A 5 -8.39 -14.14 10.74
N ALA A 6 -7.32 -13.47 10.35
CA ALA A 6 -7.24 -12.02 10.35
C ALA A 6 -7.38 -11.52 8.91
N ASP A 7 -8.41 -10.73 8.65
CA ASP A 7 -8.61 -10.08 7.35
C ASP A 7 -8.07 -8.65 7.41
N VAL A 8 -7.17 -8.32 6.47
CA VAL A 8 -6.62 -6.97 6.31
C VAL A 8 -7.15 -6.38 5.01
N ILE A 9 -7.88 -5.27 5.12
CA ILE A 9 -8.46 -4.56 3.98
C ILE A 9 -7.64 -3.30 3.74
N ILE A 10 -7.07 -3.17 2.54
CA ILE A 10 -6.29 -2.00 2.11
C ILE A 10 -7.09 -1.27 1.04
N ASN A 11 -7.44 -0.02 1.32
CA ASN A 11 -8.12 0.86 0.38
C ASN A 11 -7.21 1.99 -0.03
N PHE A 12 -7.14 2.26 -1.33
CA PHE A 12 -6.41 3.40 -1.86
C PHE A 12 -7.37 4.51 -2.31
N PRO A 13 -7.01 5.78 -2.13
CA PRO A 13 -7.77 6.87 -2.72
C PRO A 13 -7.61 6.87 -4.24
N ASN A 14 -8.64 7.32 -4.93
CA ASN A 14 -8.63 7.48 -6.39
C ASN A 14 -7.80 8.68 -6.85
N TYR A 15 -7.28 9.50 -5.93
CA TYR A 15 -6.50 10.68 -6.23
C TYR A 15 -5.25 10.74 -5.36
N LEU A 16 -4.12 11.05 -5.97
CA LEU A 16 -2.83 11.18 -5.29
C LEU A 16 -2.04 12.37 -5.86
N PHE A 17 -1.22 12.98 -5.01
CA PHE A 17 -0.20 13.92 -5.46
C PHE A 17 1.05 13.11 -5.85
N LEU A 18 1.42 13.17 -7.12
CA LEU A 18 2.57 12.44 -7.67
C LEU A 18 3.61 13.43 -8.17
N LYS A 19 4.87 13.00 -8.17
CA LYS A 19 5.97 13.84 -8.65
C LYS A 19 5.85 14.01 -10.17
N ASP A 20 6.11 15.22 -10.67
CA ASP A 20 5.95 15.55 -12.09
C ASP A 20 7.03 14.91 -12.98
N GLU A 21 8.20 14.63 -12.40
CA GLU A 21 9.27 13.91 -13.08
C GLU A 21 8.85 12.45 -13.25
N ASN A 22 9.00 11.95 -14.47
CA ASN A 22 8.64 10.60 -14.91
C ASN A 22 9.47 9.54 -14.17
N THR A 23 9.19 9.35 -12.88
CA THR A 23 9.62 8.21 -12.10
C THR A 23 8.78 7.06 -12.60
N SER A 24 9.35 6.33 -13.56
CA SER A 24 8.76 5.22 -14.31
C SER A 24 8.15 4.09 -13.46
N GLN A 25 8.13 4.21 -12.13
CA GLN A 25 7.54 3.28 -11.18
C GLN A 25 7.03 4.04 -9.94
N ASN A 26 5.83 4.62 -10.02
CA ASN A 26 5.07 5.02 -8.82
C ASN A 26 4.64 3.73 -8.08
N LEU A 27 5.58 3.14 -7.34
CA LEU A 27 5.43 1.93 -6.55
C LEU A 27 4.97 2.30 -5.14
N ILE A 28 3.97 1.58 -4.63
CA ILE A 28 3.53 1.68 -3.24
C ILE A 28 3.82 0.34 -2.58
N ARG A 29 4.64 0.38 -1.51
CA ARG A 29 5.05 -0.79 -0.75
C ARG A 29 4.50 -0.70 0.67
N ILE A 30 3.78 -1.73 1.09
CA ILE A 30 3.19 -1.83 2.44
C ILE A 30 3.80 -3.06 3.12
N GLU A 31 4.49 -2.84 4.23
CA GLU A 31 4.95 -3.91 5.10
C GLU A 31 3.94 -4.11 6.23
N LEU A 32 3.34 -5.29 6.31
CA LEU A 32 2.45 -5.68 7.39
C LEU A 32 3.16 -6.68 8.30
N LYS A 33 3.25 -6.35 9.58
CA LYS A 33 3.78 -7.25 10.63
C LYS A 33 2.71 -7.48 11.68
N LEU A 34 2.23 -8.73 11.76
CA LEU A 34 1.31 -9.16 12.80
C LEU A 34 2.06 -9.96 13.85
N SER A 35 2.05 -9.48 15.09
CA SER A 35 2.56 -10.22 16.24
C SER A 35 1.38 -10.75 17.05
N TYR A 36 1.34 -12.04 17.33
CA TYR A 36 0.31 -12.62 18.20
C TYR A 36 0.92 -13.58 19.23
N ASN A 37 0.28 -13.61 20.40
CA ASN A 37 0.63 -14.54 21.46
C ASN A 37 -0.07 -15.86 21.19
N ASP A 38 0.69 -16.92 20.93
CA ASP A 38 0.15 -18.26 20.84
C ASP A 38 -0.22 -18.72 22.26
N MET A 39 -1.52 -18.85 22.55
CA MET A 39 -2.00 -19.24 23.89
C MET A 39 -1.45 -20.60 24.36
N PHE A 40 -0.92 -21.42 23.45
CA PHE A 40 -0.36 -22.74 23.75
C PHE A 40 1.18 -22.77 23.73
N ARG A 41 1.84 -21.74 23.20
CA ARG A 41 3.31 -21.65 23.13
C ARG A 41 3.75 -20.27 23.59
N ARG A 42 4.56 -20.17 24.65
CA ARG A 42 5.18 -18.91 25.16
C ARG A 42 6.08 -18.16 24.15
N ASN A 43 6.07 -18.54 22.88
CA ASN A 43 6.84 -17.91 21.83
C ASN A 43 5.94 -16.95 21.06
N LYS A 44 6.33 -15.67 21.03
CA LYS A 44 5.75 -14.67 20.14
C LYS A 44 5.90 -15.17 18.70
N LYS A 45 4.78 -15.34 17.99
CA LYS A 45 4.80 -15.59 16.55
C LYS A 45 4.65 -14.28 15.83
N GLU A 46 5.44 -14.10 14.79
CA GLU A 46 5.36 -12.95 13.89
C GLU A 46 4.99 -13.47 12.50
N LEU A 47 4.01 -12.82 11.87
CA LEU A 47 3.68 -13.00 10.47
C LEU A 47 4.03 -11.69 9.77
N GLY A 48 4.99 -11.74 8.85
CA GLY A 48 5.31 -10.62 7.97
C GLY A 48 4.81 -10.85 6.56
N VAL A 49 4.26 -9.82 5.94
CA VAL A 49 4.01 -9.79 4.50
C VAL A 49 4.35 -8.42 3.93
N LEU A 50 5.06 -8.42 2.81
CA LEU A 50 5.33 -7.25 2.00
C LEU A 50 4.37 -7.25 0.82
N LEU A 51 3.61 -6.18 0.67
CA LEU A 51 2.64 -5.99 -0.40
C LEU A 51 3.12 -4.87 -1.32
N ASP A 52 3.30 -5.19 -2.59
CA ASP A 52 3.69 -4.24 -3.61
C ASP A 52 2.51 -3.90 -4.52
N PHE A 53 2.32 -2.62 -4.77
CA PHE A 53 1.30 -2.04 -5.64
C PHE A 53 1.94 -1.05 -6.59
N GLN A 54 1.29 -0.81 -7.73
CA GLN A 54 1.76 0.13 -8.73
C GLN A 54 0.63 1.03 -9.21
N VAL A 55 0.92 2.30 -9.43
CA VAL A 55 0.02 3.19 -10.20
C VAL A 55 0.06 2.73 -11.66
N LEU A 56 -1.04 2.14 -12.12
CA LEU A 56 -1.19 1.58 -13.48
C LEU A 56 -1.52 2.66 -14.52
N GLY A 57 -2.05 3.79 -14.06
CA GLY A 57 -2.41 4.91 -14.90
C GLY A 57 -2.74 6.12 -14.05
N GLU A 58 -2.41 7.28 -14.60
CA GLU A 58 -2.62 8.58 -13.98
C GLU A 58 -3.19 9.54 -15.01
N THR A 59 -4.15 10.35 -14.58
CA THR A 59 -4.72 11.44 -15.39
C THR A 59 -4.67 12.69 -14.56
N LEU A 60 -4.07 13.75 -15.12
CA LEU A 60 -3.95 15.03 -14.43
C LEU A 60 -5.35 15.51 -14.03
N ALA A 61 -5.50 15.89 -12.76
CA ALA A 61 -6.75 16.35 -12.17
C ALA A 61 -6.57 17.78 -11.65
N PRO A 62 -7.64 18.60 -11.63
CA PRO A 62 -7.57 19.91 -11.02
C PRO A 62 -7.28 19.77 -9.52
N ALA A 63 -6.15 20.32 -9.09
CA ALA A 63 -5.75 20.24 -7.68
C ALA A 63 -6.72 21.06 -6.81
N PRO A 64 -7.21 20.51 -5.69
CA PRO A 64 -8.13 21.22 -4.79
C PRO A 64 -7.46 22.41 -4.08
N TYR A 65 -6.12 22.45 -4.05
CA TYR A 65 -5.29 23.52 -3.51
C TYR A 65 -3.91 23.49 -4.18
N PRO A 66 -3.17 24.62 -4.18
CA PRO A 66 -1.77 24.63 -4.60
C PRO A 66 -0.96 23.65 -3.73
N TYR A 67 -0.19 22.78 -4.37
CA TYR A 67 0.66 21.82 -3.69
C TYR A 67 2.13 22.18 -3.88
N LYS A 68 3.02 21.40 -3.26
CA LYS A 68 4.47 21.61 -3.35
C LYS A 68 4.92 21.57 -4.81
N ASP A 69 5.80 22.49 -5.20
CA ASP A 69 6.41 22.51 -6.53
C ASP A 69 7.03 21.15 -6.89
N GLY A 70 6.85 20.75 -8.15
CA GLY A 70 7.30 19.46 -8.67
C GLY A 70 6.36 18.28 -8.36
N PHE A 71 5.15 18.56 -7.87
CA PHE A 71 4.09 17.57 -7.70
C PHE A 71 2.78 18.08 -8.29
N SER A 72 2.09 17.19 -8.99
CA SER A 72 0.76 17.44 -9.53
C SER A 72 -0.27 16.48 -8.96
N TYR A 73 -1.53 16.89 -9.02
CA TYR A 73 -2.65 16.10 -8.56
C TYR A 73 -3.16 15.21 -9.69
N TYR A 74 -3.23 13.91 -9.45
CA TYR A 74 -3.66 12.93 -10.45
C TYR A 74 -4.83 12.12 -9.93
N PHE A 75 -5.79 11.84 -10.83
CA PHE A 75 -6.66 10.69 -10.69
C PHE A 75 -5.85 9.44 -11.04
N VAL A 76 -5.81 8.46 -10.14
CA VAL A 76 -4.95 7.29 -10.24
C VAL A 76 -5.74 5.99 -10.24
N ARG A 77 -5.19 4.99 -10.93
CA ARG A 77 -5.60 3.58 -10.79
C ARG A 77 -4.45 2.79 -10.22
N ILE A 78 -4.71 2.04 -9.16
CA ILE A 78 -3.70 1.27 -8.45
C ILE A 78 -3.94 -0.21 -8.67
N GLY A 79 -2.89 -0.92 -9.05
CA GLY A 79 -2.88 -2.36 -9.25
C GLY A 79 -2.06 -3.06 -8.18
N PHE A 80 -2.51 -4.24 -7.78
CA PHE A 80 -1.70 -5.16 -6.99
C PHE A 80 -0.64 -5.81 -7.87
N VAL A 81 0.60 -5.85 -7.39
CA VAL A 81 1.74 -6.43 -8.11
C VAL A 81 2.12 -7.77 -7.50
N SER A 82 2.45 -7.79 -6.20
CA SER A 82 2.92 -9.00 -5.54
C SER A 82 2.76 -8.95 -4.02
N ALA A 83 2.73 -10.13 -3.42
CA ALA A 83 2.83 -10.33 -1.98
C ALA A 83 4.02 -11.27 -1.68
N LEU A 84 4.88 -10.88 -0.75
CA LEU A 84 6.02 -11.67 -0.30
C LEU A 84 5.88 -11.91 1.20
N HIS A 85 5.83 -13.18 1.62
CA HIS A 85 5.92 -13.51 3.04
C HIS A 85 7.35 -13.30 3.54
N LEU A 86 7.48 -12.66 4.71
CA LEU A 86 8.74 -12.33 5.36
C LEU A 86 9.04 -13.31 6.51
#